data_AF-A0A931ANG2-F1
#
_entry.id   AF-A0A931ANG2-F1
#
_cell.length_a   1.000
_cell.length_b   1.000
_cell.length_c   1.000
_cell.angle_alpha   90.00
_cell.angle_beta   90.00
_cell.angle_gamma   90.00
#
_symmetry.space_group_name_H-M   'P 1'
#
loop_
_entity.id
_entity.type
_entity.pdbx_description
1 polymer ?
#
loop_
_entity_poly.entity_id
_entity_poly.type
_entity_poly.pdbx_seq_one_letter_code
_entity_poly.pdbx_strand_id
1 'polypeptide(L)'
;MGLLTFKQGIHPSYNKKKTKNKEIVDAERPDTIFIPLQQHIGAPLKPLVERGDQVDRGQKIADTDSFVAAPVHSSVSGVVKGIEKVNDSGGGRVEAIKIEVSEEDTNNFMEPLTAKPENINPDDIRERVREAGIAGMGGAMFPTHVKLAVPDGKKVEYVVLNGAECEPYLTIDHRMMIEKAKEIVEGLKLLMRATGAPKGLIGIEDNKPDAIRTLKSLVADETNIEVKETETKYPQGGEKMLIKALLNREVPVGGLPLDVGVVVNNTSTAAAVYEAVKLGKPLIDRPLTITGSGITKPMNIRVKIGTPVSEIIDQAGGFNGEVGKVILGGPMMGKSQPSLDVHVVKGTSGILVLQKHEVENYSPVPCINCARCVDVCPTNLVPTKLAKLAQLEKLDRMEEMQVMNCIECGSCSYICPSRRPLVHNIRIGKAEVTARNKSE
;
A
#
# COMPACT_ATOMS: atom_id res chain seq x y z
N MET A 1 4.12 -0.11 31.82
CA MET A 1 4.97 0.18 30.65
C MET A 1 4.12 0.94 29.64
N GLY A 2 4.65 1.98 29.01
CA GLY A 2 3.94 2.68 27.93
C GLY A 2 3.77 1.81 26.69
N LEU A 3 2.85 2.18 25.79
CA LEU A 3 2.68 1.53 24.49
C LEU A 3 3.94 1.69 23.62
N LEU A 4 4.16 0.73 22.71
CA LEU A 4 5.30 0.74 21.80
C LEU A 4 5.14 1.83 20.74
N THR A 5 6.12 2.70 20.59
CA THR A 5 6.03 3.89 19.72
C THR A 5 7.41 4.42 19.35
N PHE A 6 7.44 5.50 18.57
CA PHE A 6 8.63 6.29 18.21
C PHE A 6 8.45 7.75 18.68
N LYS A 7 9.55 8.51 18.75
CA LYS A 7 9.55 9.82 19.41
C LYS A 7 8.72 10.89 18.67
N GLN A 8 9.04 11.15 17.40
CA GLN A 8 8.39 12.18 16.58
C GLN A 8 7.02 11.69 16.04
N GLY A 9 6.35 12.48 15.20
CA GLY A 9 5.04 12.17 14.62
C GLY A 9 3.95 13.14 15.06
N ILE A 10 2.71 12.83 14.67
CA ILE A 10 1.50 13.65 14.94
C ILE A 10 0.32 12.75 15.31
N HIS A 11 -0.74 13.36 15.84
CA HIS A 11 -2.03 12.70 16.13
C HIS A 11 -3.15 13.38 15.34
N PRO A 12 -3.36 13.03 14.07
CA PRO A 12 -4.44 13.60 13.27
C PRO A 12 -5.81 13.07 13.73
N SER A 13 -6.88 13.75 13.33
CA SER A 13 -8.24 13.21 13.46
C SER A 13 -8.40 11.98 12.58
N TYR A 14 -8.48 10.80 13.18
CA TYR A 14 -8.46 9.52 12.44
C TYR A 14 -9.72 9.22 11.63
N ASN A 15 -10.90 9.76 11.98
CA ASN A 15 -12.13 9.67 11.17
C ASN A 15 -12.57 8.26 10.70
N LYS A 16 -12.16 7.19 11.38
CA LYS A 16 -12.46 5.78 11.02
C LYS A 16 -13.88 5.31 11.35
N LYS A 17 -14.69 6.11 12.06
CA LYS A 17 -15.99 5.69 12.62
C LYS A 17 -17.01 5.24 11.55
N LYS A 18 -16.95 5.79 10.33
CA LYS A 18 -17.91 5.52 9.26
C LYS A 18 -17.83 4.09 8.70
N THR A 19 -16.67 3.45 8.79
CA THR A 19 -16.39 2.18 8.09
C THR A 19 -15.76 1.10 8.98
N LYS A 20 -15.19 1.43 10.15
CA LYS A 20 -14.47 0.43 11.00
C LYS A 20 -15.29 -0.80 11.40
N ASN A 21 -16.61 -0.65 11.56
CA ASN A 21 -17.50 -1.73 11.96
C ASN A 21 -18.24 -2.37 10.78
N LYS A 22 -17.96 -1.92 9.54
CA LYS A 22 -18.62 -2.45 8.33
C LYS A 22 -17.77 -3.57 7.75
N GLU A 23 -18.40 -4.71 7.53
CA GLU A 23 -17.78 -5.87 6.88
C GLU A 23 -17.32 -5.54 5.46
N ILE A 24 -16.38 -6.35 4.96
CA ILE A 24 -15.96 -6.28 3.56
C ILE A 24 -17.05 -6.96 2.73
N VAL A 25 -17.69 -6.20 1.86
CA VAL A 25 -18.63 -6.76 0.87
C VAL A 25 -17.95 -6.92 -0.48
N ASP A 26 -18.34 -7.93 -1.24
CA ASP A 26 -17.85 -8.08 -2.62
C ASP A 26 -18.57 -7.08 -3.54
N ALA A 27 -17.80 -6.46 -4.43
CA ALA A 27 -18.32 -5.54 -5.43
C ALA A 27 -19.17 -6.26 -6.49
N GLU A 28 -20.06 -5.52 -7.11
CA GLU A 28 -20.74 -5.96 -8.33
C GLU A 28 -19.71 -6.16 -9.45
N ARG A 29 -20.01 -7.09 -10.36
CA ARG A 29 -19.15 -7.44 -11.47
C ARG A 29 -19.18 -6.30 -12.51
N PRO A 30 -18.02 -5.75 -12.92
CA PRO A 30 -17.97 -4.71 -13.94
C PRO A 30 -18.22 -5.29 -15.34
N ASP A 31 -18.79 -4.49 -16.25
CA ASP A 31 -18.94 -4.85 -17.67
C ASP A 31 -17.61 -4.79 -18.43
N THR A 32 -16.71 -3.91 -17.99
CA THR A 32 -15.40 -3.69 -18.60
C THR A 32 -14.38 -3.31 -17.54
N ILE A 33 -13.18 -3.87 -17.66
CA ILE A 33 -12.04 -3.49 -16.82
C ILE A 33 -10.87 -3.03 -17.68
N PHE A 34 -10.02 -2.20 -17.08
CA PHE A 34 -8.75 -1.78 -17.66
C PHE A 34 -7.66 -2.10 -16.66
N ILE A 35 -6.78 -3.04 -16.99
CA ILE A 35 -5.72 -3.48 -16.09
C ILE A 35 -4.43 -2.72 -16.46
N PRO A 36 -4.01 -1.70 -15.68
CA PRO A 36 -2.78 -0.98 -15.96
C PRO A 36 -1.58 -1.93 -15.82
N LEU A 37 -0.60 -1.79 -16.71
CA LEU A 37 0.60 -2.63 -16.69
C LEU A 37 1.57 -2.23 -15.57
N GLN A 38 1.62 -0.94 -15.21
CA GLN A 38 2.47 -0.46 -14.13
C GLN A 38 1.74 -0.52 -12.78
N GLN A 39 1.92 -1.61 -12.03
CA GLN A 39 1.34 -1.77 -10.68
C GLN A 39 2.40 -2.12 -9.61
N HIS A 40 3.64 -1.71 -9.86
CA HIS A 40 4.76 -1.82 -8.95
C HIS A 40 5.84 -0.77 -9.25
N ILE A 41 6.89 -0.67 -8.43
CA ILE A 41 8.01 0.26 -8.69
C ILE A 41 9.06 -0.27 -9.68
N GLY A 42 8.99 -1.56 -9.97
CA GLY A 42 9.91 -2.27 -10.85
C GLY A 42 9.84 -1.89 -12.34
N ALA A 43 10.57 -2.64 -13.16
CA ALA A 43 10.68 -2.41 -14.60
C ALA A 43 9.32 -2.52 -15.32
N PRO A 44 9.09 -1.79 -16.43
CA PRO A 44 7.85 -1.90 -17.19
C PRO A 44 7.56 -3.34 -17.65
N LEU A 45 6.27 -3.71 -17.62
CA LEU A 45 5.79 -5.01 -18.09
C LEU A 45 5.52 -4.99 -19.60
N LYS A 46 5.62 -6.16 -20.24
CA LYS A 46 5.22 -6.38 -21.63
C LYS A 46 3.91 -7.18 -21.67
N PRO A 47 2.91 -6.77 -22.47
CA PRO A 47 1.70 -7.57 -22.70
C PRO A 47 2.04 -8.97 -23.22
N LEU A 48 1.28 -9.97 -22.75
CA LEU A 48 1.33 -11.36 -23.21
C LEU A 48 0.09 -11.76 -24.02
N VAL A 49 -0.83 -10.80 -24.22
CA VAL A 49 -2.11 -10.97 -24.92
C VAL A 49 -2.31 -9.85 -25.91
N GLU A 50 -3.10 -10.10 -26.94
CA GLU A 50 -3.45 -9.15 -27.99
C GLU A 50 -4.97 -9.00 -28.16
N ARG A 51 -5.38 -8.04 -28.99
CA ARG A 51 -6.80 -7.76 -29.24
C ARG A 51 -7.46 -8.99 -29.87
N GLY A 52 -8.56 -9.43 -29.27
CA GLY A 52 -9.33 -10.60 -29.72
C GLY A 52 -9.09 -11.84 -28.87
N ASP A 53 -8.04 -11.87 -28.06
CA ASP A 53 -7.76 -13.00 -27.18
C ASP A 53 -8.84 -13.18 -26.13
N GLN A 54 -9.18 -14.44 -25.87
CA GLN A 54 -9.93 -14.83 -24.68
C GLN A 54 -8.96 -15.00 -23.52
N VAL A 55 -9.34 -14.48 -22.37
CA VAL A 55 -8.56 -14.59 -21.14
C VAL A 55 -9.41 -15.16 -20.02
N ASP A 56 -8.81 -16.01 -19.22
CA ASP A 56 -9.43 -16.59 -18.03
C ASP A 56 -9.14 -15.77 -16.78
N ARG A 57 -10.02 -15.87 -15.79
CA ARG A 57 -9.80 -15.24 -14.48
C ARG A 57 -8.55 -15.83 -13.83
N GLY A 58 -7.58 -14.97 -13.53
CA GLY A 58 -6.29 -15.34 -12.97
C GLY A 58 -5.21 -15.64 -14.01
N GLN A 59 -5.52 -15.62 -15.30
CA GLN A 59 -4.51 -15.76 -16.35
C GLN A 59 -3.52 -14.59 -16.31
N LYS A 60 -2.23 -14.89 -16.42
CA LYS A 60 -1.18 -13.87 -16.53
C LYS A 60 -1.26 -13.19 -17.90
N ILE A 61 -1.35 -11.87 -17.91
CA ILE A 61 -1.58 -11.08 -19.14
C ILE A 61 -0.47 -10.07 -19.46
N ALA A 62 0.43 -9.79 -18.51
CA ALA A 62 1.66 -9.05 -18.80
C ALA A 62 2.76 -9.40 -17.78
N ASP A 63 4.00 -9.47 -18.26
CA ASP A 63 5.17 -9.85 -17.46
C ASP A 63 6.48 -9.25 -18.03
N THR A 64 7.59 -9.44 -17.32
CA THR A 64 8.95 -9.10 -17.75
C THR A 64 9.98 -9.99 -17.07
N ASP A 65 11.12 -10.18 -17.71
CA ASP A 65 12.24 -10.99 -17.15
C ASP A 65 13.04 -10.21 -16.09
N SER A 66 12.77 -8.92 -15.89
CA SER A 66 13.44 -8.13 -14.85
C SER A 66 13.10 -8.66 -13.46
N PHE A 67 14.14 -8.90 -12.66
CA PHE A 67 14.01 -9.41 -11.29
C PHE A 67 13.10 -8.55 -10.40
N VAL A 68 13.25 -7.22 -10.51
CA VAL A 68 12.39 -6.26 -9.79
C VAL A 68 11.17 -5.97 -10.66
N ALA A 69 10.20 -6.88 -10.66
CA ALA A 69 8.88 -6.72 -11.29
C ALA A 69 7.86 -7.71 -10.71
N ALA A 70 6.57 -7.44 -10.86
CA ALA A 70 5.49 -8.35 -10.45
C ALA A 70 4.42 -8.43 -11.55
N PRO A 71 4.23 -9.60 -12.21
CA PRO A 71 3.28 -9.75 -13.29
C PRO A 71 1.86 -9.29 -12.95
N VAL A 72 1.08 -8.96 -13.97
CA VAL A 72 -0.35 -8.66 -13.83
C VAL A 72 -1.20 -9.76 -14.48
N HIS A 73 -2.38 -9.96 -13.91
CA HIS A 73 -3.30 -11.04 -14.25
C HIS A 73 -4.65 -10.48 -14.58
N SER A 74 -5.40 -11.15 -15.45
CA SER A 74 -6.80 -10.84 -15.67
C SER A 74 -7.59 -11.09 -14.40
N SER A 75 -8.36 -10.11 -13.95
CA SER A 75 -9.17 -10.25 -12.72
C SER A 75 -10.52 -10.94 -12.94
N VAL A 76 -10.87 -11.15 -14.21
CA VAL A 76 -12.12 -11.74 -14.71
C VAL A 76 -11.84 -12.56 -15.99
N SER A 77 -12.75 -13.45 -16.36
CA SER A 77 -12.78 -14.01 -17.71
C SER A 77 -13.42 -13.01 -18.68
N GLY A 78 -12.92 -12.97 -19.91
CA GLY A 78 -13.39 -11.99 -20.88
C GLY A 78 -12.64 -12.01 -22.21
N VAL A 79 -12.92 -11.00 -23.03
CA VAL A 79 -12.27 -10.80 -24.33
C VAL A 79 -11.45 -9.52 -24.30
N VAL A 80 -10.18 -9.61 -24.68
CA VAL A 80 -9.27 -8.47 -24.80
C VAL A 80 -9.74 -7.58 -25.96
N LYS A 81 -10.17 -6.35 -25.65
CA LYS A 81 -10.61 -5.37 -26.66
C LYS A 81 -9.47 -4.53 -27.21
N GLY A 82 -8.36 -4.45 -26.50
CA GLY A 82 -7.15 -3.78 -26.94
C GLY A 82 -6.27 -3.32 -25.79
N ILE A 83 -5.16 -2.70 -26.16
CA ILE A 83 -4.21 -2.08 -25.23
C ILE A 83 -4.26 -0.58 -25.47
N GLU A 84 -4.57 0.18 -24.43
CA GLU A 84 -4.75 1.63 -24.51
C GLU A 84 -4.05 2.35 -23.37
N LYS A 85 -3.81 3.66 -23.53
CA LYS A 85 -3.20 4.48 -22.48
C LYS A 85 -4.28 5.08 -21.59
N VAL A 86 -4.31 4.68 -20.32
CA VAL A 86 -5.21 5.22 -19.28
C VAL A 86 -4.46 6.14 -18.33
N ASN A 87 -5.18 6.94 -17.54
CA ASN A 87 -4.53 7.76 -16.51
C ASN A 87 -4.05 6.87 -15.36
N ASP A 88 -2.83 7.13 -14.90
CA ASP A 88 -2.33 6.59 -13.65
C ASP A 88 -2.70 7.51 -12.49
N SER A 89 -2.99 6.89 -11.35
CA SER A 89 -3.26 7.56 -10.07
C SER A 89 -2.18 8.57 -9.66
N GLY A 90 -0.95 8.41 -10.15
CA GLY A 90 0.24 9.26 -9.98
C GLY A 90 0.29 10.54 -10.79
N GLY A 91 -0.63 10.76 -11.74
CA GLY A 91 -0.62 11.95 -12.60
C GLY A 91 0.11 11.76 -13.94
N GLY A 92 0.28 10.52 -14.39
CA GLY A 92 0.81 10.17 -15.72
C GLY A 92 -0.18 9.34 -16.54
N ARG A 93 0.28 8.79 -17.67
CA ARG A 93 -0.46 7.79 -18.45
C ARG A 93 0.34 6.51 -18.58
N VAL A 94 -0.35 5.38 -18.50
CA VAL A 94 0.23 4.04 -18.57
C VAL A 94 -0.58 3.18 -19.52
N GLU A 95 0.06 2.20 -20.16
CA GLU A 95 -0.65 1.20 -20.94
C GLU A 95 -1.50 0.33 -20.00
N ALA A 96 -2.69 -0.01 -20.47
CA ALA A 96 -3.63 -0.90 -19.81
C ALA A 96 -4.29 -1.82 -20.82
N ILE A 97 -4.54 -3.06 -20.39
CA ILE A 97 -5.27 -4.05 -21.18
C ILE A 97 -6.75 -3.89 -20.87
N LYS A 98 -7.55 -3.55 -21.88
CA LYS A 98 -9.00 -3.44 -21.80
C LYS A 98 -9.64 -4.80 -22.03
N ILE A 99 -10.46 -5.25 -21.10
CA ILE A 99 -11.14 -6.54 -21.15
C ILE A 99 -12.64 -6.30 -20.99
N GLU A 100 -13.41 -6.74 -21.98
CA GLU A 100 -14.86 -6.87 -21.86
C GLU A 100 -15.16 -8.15 -21.09
N VAL A 101 -15.96 -8.03 -20.05
CA VAL A 101 -16.14 -9.08 -19.05
C VAL A 101 -17.20 -10.08 -19.53
N SER A 102 -16.90 -11.38 -19.43
CA SER A 102 -17.88 -12.44 -19.69
C SER A 102 -18.85 -12.61 -18.51
N GLU A 103 -20.01 -13.22 -18.77
CA GLU A 103 -21.03 -13.47 -17.73
C GLU A 103 -20.48 -14.34 -16.58
N GLU A 104 -19.64 -15.33 -16.91
CA GLU A 104 -19.06 -16.26 -15.94
C GLU A 104 -17.53 -16.26 -15.98
N ASP A 105 -16.91 -16.65 -14.86
CA ASP A 105 -15.46 -16.82 -14.76
C ASP A 105 -15.07 -18.29 -14.88
N THR A 106 -14.08 -18.55 -15.73
CA THR A 106 -13.26 -19.77 -15.67
C THR A 106 -11.96 -19.41 -14.97
N ASN A 107 -11.60 -20.15 -13.91
CA ASN A 107 -10.40 -19.86 -13.14
C ASN A 107 -9.18 -20.55 -13.77
N ASN A 108 -8.18 -19.76 -14.13
CA ASN A 108 -6.84 -20.22 -14.50
C ASN A 108 -5.88 -19.97 -13.34
N PHE A 109 -6.14 -20.66 -12.23
CA PHE A 109 -5.32 -20.57 -11.03
C PHE A 109 -4.25 -21.67 -11.08
N MET A 110 -3.08 -21.36 -10.53
CA MET A 110 -2.01 -22.34 -10.37
C MET A 110 -2.43 -23.43 -9.36
N GLU A 111 -1.80 -24.61 -9.44
CA GLU A 111 -2.09 -25.70 -8.50
C GLU A 111 -1.74 -25.32 -7.04
N PRO A 112 -2.67 -25.53 -6.08
CA PRO A 112 -2.45 -25.27 -4.66
C PRO A 112 -1.26 -26.03 -4.05
N LEU A 113 -0.43 -25.34 -3.25
CA LEU A 113 0.56 -26.00 -2.40
C LEU A 113 -0.08 -26.36 -1.05
N THR A 114 -0.56 -27.60 -0.93
CA THR A 114 -1.37 -28.04 0.22
C THR A 114 -0.55 -28.35 1.48
N ALA A 115 0.75 -28.65 1.33
CA ALA A 115 1.66 -28.95 2.44
C ALA A 115 1.70 -27.83 3.48
N LYS A 116 1.93 -28.18 4.76
CA LYS A 116 2.06 -27.18 5.83
C LYS A 116 3.19 -26.18 5.53
N PRO A 117 3.08 -24.89 5.92
CA PRO A 117 4.07 -23.86 5.59
C PRO A 117 5.53 -24.26 5.84
N GLU A 118 5.81 -24.94 6.95
CA GLU A 118 7.16 -25.40 7.33
C GLU A 118 7.77 -26.44 6.38
N ASN A 119 6.92 -27.14 5.61
CA ASN A 119 7.31 -28.22 4.70
C ASN A 119 7.39 -27.79 3.24
N ILE A 120 7.05 -26.54 2.92
CA ILE A 120 7.19 -25.99 1.56
C ILE A 120 8.62 -25.50 1.37
N ASN A 121 9.21 -25.71 0.20
CA ASN A 121 10.51 -25.15 -0.15
C ASN A 121 10.42 -23.60 -0.16
N PRO A 122 11.33 -22.88 0.52
CA PRO A 122 11.37 -21.42 0.46
C PRO A 122 11.41 -20.84 -0.96
N ASP A 123 12.07 -21.51 -1.91
CA ASP A 123 12.11 -21.09 -3.31
C ASP A 123 10.74 -21.16 -3.98
N ASP A 124 10.02 -22.27 -3.81
CA ASP A 124 8.66 -22.43 -4.35
C ASP A 124 7.72 -21.34 -3.82
N ILE A 125 7.86 -20.93 -2.55
CA ILE A 125 7.07 -19.82 -1.99
C ILE A 125 7.42 -18.51 -2.71
N ARG A 126 8.71 -18.20 -2.90
CA ARG A 126 9.14 -16.97 -3.58
C ARG A 126 8.68 -16.94 -5.03
N GLU A 127 8.83 -18.05 -5.73
CA GLU A 127 8.34 -18.21 -7.10
C GLU A 127 6.83 -18.02 -7.14
N ARG A 128 6.08 -18.67 -6.26
CA ARG A 128 4.61 -18.54 -6.22
C ARG A 128 4.15 -17.11 -5.96
N VAL A 129 4.84 -16.38 -5.09
CA VAL A 129 4.58 -14.97 -4.81
C VAL A 129 4.89 -14.09 -6.03
N ARG A 130 5.95 -14.40 -6.78
CA ARG A 130 6.28 -13.72 -8.05
C ARG A 130 5.23 -14.01 -9.12
N GLU A 131 4.95 -15.29 -9.36
CA GLU A 131 3.98 -15.76 -10.35
C GLU A 131 2.57 -15.26 -10.07
N ALA A 132 2.15 -15.16 -8.80
CA ALA A 132 0.86 -14.58 -8.42
C ALA A 132 0.81 -13.05 -8.58
N GLY A 133 1.93 -12.40 -8.92
CA GLY A 133 2.01 -10.96 -9.13
C GLY A 133 1.86 -10.17 -7.83
N ILE A 134 2.26 -10.70 -6.68
CA ILE A 134 2.06 -9.99 -5.40
C ILE A 134 3.01 -8.79 -5.32
N ALA A 135 2.42 -7.61 -5.20
CA ALA A 135 3.13 -6.38 -4.87
C ALA A 135 2.63 -5.85 -3.51
N GLY A 136 3.52 -5.24 -2.74
CA GLY A 136 3.21 -4.77 -1.38
C GLY A 136 2.02 -3.81 -1.34
N MET A 137 0.94 -4.23 -0.70
CA MET A 137 -0.34 -3.50 -0.65
C MET A 137 -0.38 -2.35 0.36
N GLY A 138 0.73 -2.08 1.05
CA GLY A 138 0.90 -0.94 1.96
C GLY A 138 1.17 0.41 1.28
N GLY A 139 1.10 0.47 -0.06
CA GLY A 139 1.16 1.71 -0.84
C GLY A 139 2.35 1.81 -1.79
N ALA A 140 3.56 1.42 -1.37
CA ALA A 140 4.76 1.52 -2.20
C ALA A 140 4.77 0.55 -3.39
N MET A 141 3.93 -0.51 -3.39
CA MET A 141 3.87 -1.52 -4.46
C MET A 141 5.23 -2.12 -4.83
N PHE A 142 6.09 -2.35 -3.84
CA PHE A 142 7.35 -3.07 -4.04
C PHE A 142 7.04 -4.57 -4.27
N PRO A 143 7.59 -5.23 -5.31
CA PRO A 143 7.35 -6.65 -5.57
C PRO A 143 7.70 -7.52 -4.37
N THR A 144 6.74 -8.30 -3.87
CA THR A 144 6.89 -8.99 -2.59
C THR A 144 7.96 -10.09 -2.67
N HIS A 145 8.08 -10.81 -3.78
CA HIS A 145 9.11 -11.84 -3.95
C HIS A 145 10.53 -11.27 -3.81
N VAL A 146 10.78 -10.06 -4.31
CA VAL A 146 12.07 -9.38 -4.13
C VAL A 146 12.34 -9.05 -2.66
N LYS A 147 11.33 -8.70 -1.86
CA LYS A 147 11.51 -8.53 -0.40
C LYS A 147 11.86 -9.83 0.31
N LEU A 148 11.41 -10.97 -0.23
CA LEU A 148 11.64 -12.31 0.34
C LEU A 148 12.96 -12.93 -0.12
N ALA A 149 13.53 -12.42 -1.22
CA ALA A 149 14.85 -12.82 -1.69
C ALA A 149 15.93 -12.20 -0.79
N VAL A 150 16.36 -12.97 0.21
CA VAL A 150 17.45 -12.58 1.12
C VAL A 150 18.79 -12.76 0.38
N PRO A 151 19.59 -11.71 0.16
CA PRO A 151 20.89 -11.83 -0.49
C PRO A 151 21.87 -12.64 0.35
N ASP A 152 22.82 -13.30 -0.32
CA ASP A 152 23.89 -14.05 0.34
C ASP A 152 24.63 -13.21 1.38
N GLY A 153 24.91 -13.82 2.53
CA GLY A 153 25.58 -13.17 3.66
C GLY A 153 24.66 -12.29 4.54
N LYS A 154 23.41 -12.02 4.13
CA LYS A 154 22.41 -11.38 5.00
C LYS A 154 21.53 -12.42 5.67
N LYS A 155 20.99 -12.07 6.85
CA LYS A 155 20.06 -12.91 7.61
C LYS A 155 18.87 -12.10 8.05
N VAL A 156 17.69 -12.69 7.99
CA VAL A 156 16.46 -12.12 8.54
C VAL A 156 16.23 -12.71 9.92
N GLU A 157 16.10 -11.84 10.92
CA GLU A 157 15.76 -12.22 12.29
C GLU A 157 14.25 -12.14 12.53
N TYR A 158 13.57 -11.18 11.89
CA TYR A 158 12.16 -10.92 12.08
C TYR A 158 11.42 -10.69 10.75
N VAL A 159 10.28 -11.34 10.59
CA VAL A 159 9.22 -10.87 9.67
C VAL A 159 8.21 -10.08 10.48
N VAL A 160 7.97 -8.83 10.09
CA VAL A 160 7.00 -7.94 10.73
C VAL A 160 5.80 -7.74 9.81
N LEU A 161 4.60 -8.00 10.32
CA LEU A 161 3.36 -7.55 9.71
C LEU A 161 2.97 -6.18 10.24
N ASN A 162 2.80 -5.25 9.31
CA ASN A 162 2.30 -3.91 9.55
C ASN A 162 0.76 -3.91 9.51
N GLY A 163 0.15 -3.99 10.69
CA GLY A 163 -1.28 -3.82 10.93
C GLY A 163 -1.62 -2.45 11.53
N ALA A 164 -0.70 -1.48 11.48
CA ALA A 164 -0.89 -0.18 12.12
C ALA A 164 -2.03 0.59 11.45
N GLU A 165 -2.10 0.61 10.11
CA GLU A 165 -3.10 1.35 9.32
C GLU A 165 -3.33 2.77 9.86
N CYS A 166 -2.24 3.53 10.00
CA CYS A 166 -2.26 4.83 10.66
C CYS A 166 -2.90 5.94 9.80
N GLU A 167 -3.27 5.66 8.53
CA GLU A 167 -3.95 6.67 7.71
C GLU A 167 -5.36 6.95 8.24
N PRO A 168 -5.74 8.23 8.40
CA PRO A 168 -7.12 8.59 8.67
C PRO A 168 -8.07 8.08 7.59
N TYR A 169 -9.33 7.90 7.98
CA TYR A 169 -10.45 7.40 7.18
C TYR A 169 -10.38 5.93 6.76
N LEU A 170 -9.21 5.41 6.39
CA LEU A 170 -9.08 4.03 5.91
C LEU A 170 -9.30 3.02 7.04
N THR A 171 -9.94 1.89 6.74
CA THR A 171 -10.24 0.82 7.73
C THR A 171 -10.09 -0.59 7.16
N ILE A 172 -9.57 -0.71 5.94
CA ILE A 172 -9.54 -1.99 5.23
C ILE A 172 -8.59 -3.01 5.88
N ASP A 173 -7.40 -2.60 6.31
CA ASP A 173 -6.47 -3.50 6.99
C ASP A 173 -7.01 -3.89 8.38
N HIS A 174 -7.73 -2.99 9.06
CA HIS A 174 -8.47 -3.33 10.27
C HIS A 174 -9.48 -4.46 10.01
N ARG A 175 -10.31 -4.33 8.97
CA ARG A 175 -11.27 -5.39 8.60
C ARG A 175 -10.59 -6.68 8.17
N MET A 176 -9.53 -6.59 7.38
CA MET A 176 -8.75 -7.76 6.95
C MET A 176 -8.18 -8.52 8.16
N MET A 177 -7.68 -7.83 9.20
CA MET A 177 -7.19 -8.47 10.43
C MET A 177 -8.27 -9.19 11.25
N ILE A 178 -9.55 -8.96 10.96
CA ILE A 178 -10.68 -9.64 11.61
C ILE A 178 -11.20 -10.75 10.70
N GLU A 179 -11.54 -10.42 9.46
CA GLU A 179 -12.25 -11.30 8.53
C GLU A 179 -11.32 -12.28 7.81
N LYS A 180 -10.02 -11.97 7.74
CA LYS A 180 -8.97 -12.78 7.11
C LYS A 180 -7.82 -13.11 8.07
N ALA A 181 -8.13 -13.13 9.37
CA ALA A 181 -7.14 -13.28 10.43
C ALA A 181 -6.34 -14.58 10.31
N LYS A 182 -6.99 -15.70 9.94
CA LYS A 182 -6.32 -16.99 9.75
C LYS A 182 -5.37 -16.96 8.56
N GLU A 183 -5.83 -16.43 7.43
CA GLU A 183 -5.02 -16.27 6.22
C GLU A 183 -3.82 -15.34 6.45
N ILE A 184 -3.97 -14.31 7.28
CA ILE A 184 -2.87 -13.42 7.68
C ILE A 184 -1.81 -14.16 8.49
N VAL A 185 -2.21 -14.97 9.48
CA VAL A 185 -1.28 -15.74 10.33
C VAL A 185 -0.56 -16.82 9.51
N GLU A 186 -1.28 -17.55 8.67
CA GLU A 186 -0.68 -18.55 7.78
C GLU A 186 0.22 -17.89 6.73
N GLY A 187 -0.17 -16.72 6.22
CA GLY A 187 0.66 -15.87 5.37
C GLY A 187 1.95 -15.44 6.05
N LEU A 188 1.91 -15.06 7.33
CA LEU A 188 3.11 -14.75 8.12
C LEU A 188 4.05 -15.96 8.21
N LYS A 189 3.53 -17.16 8.47
CA LYS A 189 4.34 -18.38 8.51
C LYS A 189 5.03 -18.66 7.18
N LEU A 190 4.33 -18.46 6.06
CA LEU A 190 4.90 -18.58 4.71
C LEU A 190 5.98 -17.54 4.45
N LEU A 191 5.77 -16.29 4.86
CA LEU A 191 6.78 -15.23 4.76
C LEU A 191 8.03 -15.54 5.59
N MET A 192 7.85 -16.06 6.81
CA MET A 192 8.94 -16.51 7.68
C MET A 192 9.70 -17.68 7.04
N ARG A 193 8.99 -18.66 6.49
CA ARG A 193 9.61 -19.77 5.76
C ARG A 193 10.41 -19.29 4.56
N ALA A 194 9.86 -18.41 3.74
CA ALA A 194 10.50 -17.87 2.54
C ALA A 194 11.75 -17.05 2.85
N THR A 195 11.82 -16.41 4.02
CA THR A 195 12.96 -15.57 4.42
C THR A 195 13.96 -16.29 5.34
N GLY A 196 13.60 -17.47 5.86
CA GLY A 196 14.34 -18.16 6.90
C GLY A 196 14.28 -17.46 8.27
N ALA A 197 13.34 -16.52 8.46
CA ALA A 197 13.24 -15.76 9.70
C ALA A 197 12.74 -16.64 10.86
N PRO A 198 13.44 -16.65 12.01
CA PRO A 198 13.01 -17.46 13.15
C PRO A 198 11.78 -16.89 13.87
N LYS A 199 11.51 -15.58 13.75
CA LYS A 199 10.46 -14.88 14.53
C LYS A 199 9.53 -14.05 13.65
N GLY A 200 8.24 -14.07 14.00
CA GLY A 200 7.20 -13.24 13.40
C GLY A 200 6.65 -12.22 14.41
N LEU A 201 6.39 -10.99 13.98
CA LEU A 201 5.72 -9.97 14.79
C LEU A 201 4.54 -9.37 14.02
N ILE A 202 3.44 -9.11 14.71
CA ILE A 202 2.31 -8.36 14.15
C ILE A 202 2.14 -7.07 14.96
N GLY A 203 2.47 -5.93 14.37
CA GLY A 203 2.33 -4.62 15.00
C GLY A 203 0.97 -4.00 14.70
N ILE A 204 0.17 -3.73 15.74
CA ILE A 204 -1.19 -3.21 15.61
C ILE A 204 -1.39 -2.01 16.54
N GLU A 205 -1.96 -0.93 16.03
CA GLU A 205 -2.34 0.22 16.86
C GLU A 205 -3.43 -0.15 17.88
N ASP A 206 -3.33 0.37 19.09
CA ASP A 206 -4.26 0.17 20.22
C ASP A 206 -5.72 0.59 19.94
N ASN A 207 -5.97 1.37 18.90
CA ASN A 207 -7.32 1.73 18.43
C ASN A 207 -8.09 0.57 17.75
N LYS A 208 -7.51 -0.63 17.62
CA LYS A 208 -8.13 -1.83 17.01
C LYS A 208 -8.18 -3.03 17.98
N PRO A 209 -8.84 -2.90 19.15
CA PRO A 209 -8.81 -3.93 20.20
C PRO A 209 -9.43 -5.28 19.78
N ASP A 210 -10.36 -5.27 18.85
CA ASP A 210 -10.96 -6.45 18.24
C ASP A 210 -9.97 -7.22 17.35
N ALA A 211 -9.23 -6.53 16.46
CA ALA A 211 -8.18 -7.15 15.65
C ALA A 211 -7.05 -7.72 16.52
N ILE A 212 -6.63 -6.96 17.55
CA ILE A 212 -5.62 -7.41 18.53
C ILE A 212 -6.07 -8.70 19.22
N ARG A 213 -7.30 -8.73 19.75
CA ARG A 213 -7.84 -9.92 20.42
C ARG A 213 -7.92 -11.12 19.47
N THR A 214 -8.42 -10.93 18.25
CA THR A 214 -8.56 -12.01 17.26
C THR A 214 -7.21 -12.61 16.90
N LEU A 215 -6.21 -11.77 16.58
CA LEU A 215 -4.88 -12.26 16.18
C LEU A 215 -4.10 -12.84 17.36
N LYS A 216 -4.20 -12.27 18.58
CA LYS A 216 -3.60 -12.85 19.79
C LYS A 216 -4.13 -14.25 20.07
N SER A 217 -5.43 -14.47 19.89
CA SER A 217 -6.05 -15.79 20.04
C SER A 217 -5.49 -16.81 19.04
N LEU A 218 -5.32 -16.41 17.77
CA LEU A 218 -4.83 -17.29 16.71
C LEU A 218 -3.35 -17.67 16.84
N VAL A 219 -2.54 -16.84 17.51
CA VAL A 219 -1.10 -17.11 17.70
C VAL A 219 -0.77 -17.57 19.12
N ALA A 220 -1.76 -17.87 19.95
CA ALA A 220 -1.56 -18.23 21.36
C ALA A 220 -0.66 -19.48 21.54
N ASP A 221 -0.76 -20.44 20.62
CA ASP A 221 0.03 -21.67 20.61
C ASP A 221 1.32 -21.56 19.78
N GLU A 222 1.57 -20.41 19.15
CA GLU A 222 2.76 -20.18 18.34
C GLU A 222 3.93 -19.71 19.23
N THR A 223 5.02 -20.48 19.27
CA THR A 223 6.17 -20.14 20.14
C THR A 223 7.06 -19.02 19.61
N ASN A 224 6.91 -18.67 18.33
CA ASN A 224 7.79 -17.73 17.62
C ASN A 224 7.05 -16.60 16.90
N ILE A 225 5.74 -16.43 17.15
CA ILE A 225 4.92 -15.34 16.59
C ILE A 225 4.29 -14.55 17.74
N GLU A 226 4.38 -13.23 17.70
CA GLU A 226 3.84 -12.35 18.75
C GLU A 226 3.05 -11.18 18.15
N VAL A 227 1.88 -10.87 18.73
CA VAL A 227 1.13 -9.64 18.44
C VAL A 227 1.52 -8.56 19.44
N LYS A 228 2.02 -7.43 18.93
CA LYS A 228 2.48 -6.29 19.71
C LYS A 228 1.60 -5.07 19.47
N GLU A 229 1.13 -4.50 20.57
CA GLU A 229 0.31 -3.28 20.56
C GLU A 229 1.21 -2.04 20.48
N THR A 230 0.89 -1.15 19.55
CA THR A 230 1.58 0.13 19.37
C THR A 230 0.65 1.30 19.66
N GLU A 231 1.21 2.45 19.99
CA GLU A 231 0.44 3.68 20.16
C GLU A 231 -0.25 4.08 18.84
N THR A 232 -1.51 4.53 18.91
CA THR A 232 -2.19 5.21 17.80
C THR A 232 -1.51 6.54 17.48
N LYS A 233 -0.64 6.52 16.47
CA LYS A 233 0.19 7.67 16.09
C LYS A 233 0.48 7.69 14.60
N TYR A 234 0.64 8.86 13.99
CA TYR A 234 1.02 8.96 12.59
C TYR A 234 2.46 9.48 12.42
N PRO A 235 3.31 8.86 11.58
CA PRO A 235 3.09 7.66 10.76
C PRO A 235 3.59 6.36 11.42
N GLN A 236 2.87 5.78 12.38
CA GLN A 236 3.24 4.51 13.03
C GLN A 236 3.40 3.36 12.03
N GLY A 237 2.60 3.35 10.95
CA GLY A 237 2.70 2.40 9.86
C GLY A 237 3.86 2.64 8.89
N GLY A 238 4.70 3.67 9.10
CA GLY A 238 5.92 3.83 8.33
C GLY A 238 6.91 2.71 8.66
N GLU A 239 7.47 2.04 7.66
CA GLU A 239 8.30 0.84 7.83
C GLU A 239 9.42 1.03 8.87
N LYS A 240 10.21 2.11 8.75
CA LYS A 240 11.28 2.44 9.71
C LYS A 240 10.73 2.78 11.10
N MET A 241 9.54 3.37 11.20
CA MET A 241 8.93 3.77 12.48
C MET A 241 8.38 2.57 13.22
N LEU A 242 7.77 1.63 12.48
CA LEU A 242 7.27 0.39 13.05
C LEU A 242 8.42 -0.49 13.57
N ILE A 243 9.53 -0.58 12.82
CA ILE A 243 10.74 -1.28 13.28
C ILE A 243 11.27 -0.63 14.58
N LYS A 244 11.37 0.71 14.62
CA LYS A 244 11.79 1.43 15.81
C LYS A 244 10.85 1.15 17.00
N ALA A 245 9.55 1.18 16.79
CA ALA A 245 8.58 0.96 17.86
C ALA A 245 8.61 -0.48 18.40
N LEU A 246 8.70 -1.48 17.53
CA LEU A 246 8.61 -2.90 17.93
C LEU A 246 9.92 -3.48 18.45
N LEU A 247 11.05 -3.02 17.91
CA LEU A 247 12.38 -3.63 18.10
C LEU A 247 13.43 -2.64 18.62
N ASN A 248 13.12 -1.34 18.68
CA ASN A 248 14.07 -0.28 19.01
C ASN A 248 15.33 -0.25 18.11
N ARG A 249 15.20 -0.72 16.86
CA ARG A 249 16.26 -0.68 15.83
C ARG A 249 16.05 0.50 14.89
N GLU A 250 17.14 1.08 14.39
CA GLU A 250 17.12 2.18 13.43
C GLU A 250 17.68 1.72 12.09
N VAL A 251 16.87 1.84 11.03
CA VAL A 251 17.31 1.52 9.67
C VAL A 251 18.27 2.63 9.20
N PRO A 252 19.49 2.29 8.74
CA PRO A 252 20.47 3.29 8.34
C PRO A 252 19.98 4.17 7.18
N VAL A 253 20.62 5.32 7.03
CA VAL A 253 20.40 6.22 5.89
C VAL A 253 20.73 5.49 4.60
N GLY A 254 19.82 5.56 3.61
CA GLY A 254 19.95 4.81 2.35
C GLY A 254 19.80 3.28 2.47
N GLY A 255 19.76 2.74 3.69
CA GLY A 255 19.60 1.31 3.94
C GLY A 255 18.14 0.84 3.91
N LEU A 256 18.01 -0.48 3.86
CA LEU A 256 16.76 -1.22 3.86
C LEU A 256 16.49 -1.84 5.25
N PRO A 257 15.23 -2.17 5.59
CA PRO A 257 14.90 -2.96 6.78
C PRO A 257 15.76 -4.22 6.97
N LEU A 258 16.18 -4.83 5.85
CA LEU A 258 17.02 -6.00 5.85
C LEU A 258 18.40 -5.74 6.48
N ASP A 259 18.93 -4.51 6.41
CA ASP A 259 20.21 -4.14 7.03
C ASP A 259 20.16 -4.17 8.55
N VAL A 260 18.97 -4.22 9.14
CA VAL A 260 18.75 -4.43 10.56
C VAL A 260 18.04 -5.77 10.85
N GLY A 261 18.11 -6.71 9.91
CA GLY A 261 17.60 -8.08 10.07
C GLY A 261 16.08 -8.19 10.02
N VAL A 262 15.37 -7.26 9.37
CA VAL A 262 13.90 -7.24 9.37
C VAL A 262 13.35 -7.22 7.95
N VAL A 263 12.27 -7.97 7.71
CA VAL A 263 11.42 -7.84 6.52
C VAL A 263 10.03 -7.40 6.95
N VAL A 264 9.53 -6.29 6.39
CA VAL A 264 8.19 -5.77 6.74
C VAL A 264 7.22 -5.93 5.57
N ASN A 265 6.07 -6.52 5.86
CA ASN A 265 4.96 -6.68 4.94
C ASN A 265 3.66 -6.15 5.56
N ASN A 266 2.73 -5.68 4.74
CA ASN A 266 1.41 -5.29 5.20
C ASN A 266 0.55 -6.55 5.49
N THR A 267 -0.41 -6.47 6.41
CA THR A 267 -1.29 -7.59 6.78
C THR A 267 -2.07 -8.13 5.59
N SER A 268 -2.66 -7.27 4.76
CA SER A 268 -3.32 -7.69 3.52
C SER A 268 -2.36 -8.40 2.56
N THR A 269 -1.08 -7.99 2.54
CA THR A 269 -0.05 -8.66 1.70
C THR A 269 0.21 -10.08 2.19
N ALA A 270 0.23 -10.33 3.50
CA ALA A 270 0.34 -11.68 4.05
C ALA A 270 -0.85 -12.56 3.66
N ALA A 271 -2.08 -12.03 3.72
CA ALA A 271 -3.26 -12.75 3.25
C ALA A 271 -3.17 -13.11 1.76
N ALA A 272 -2.69 -12.19 0.91
CA ALA A 272 -2.51 -12.46 -0.52
C ALA A 272 -1.40 -13.50 -0.78
N VAL A 273 -0.34 -13.53 0.03
CA VAL A 273 0.70 -14.57 -0.04
C VAL A 273 0.13 -15.93 0.32
N TYR A 274 -0.74 -16.01 1.34
CA TYR A 274 -1.49 -17.23 1.64
C TYR A 274 -2.36 -17.66 0.47
N GLU A 275 -3.17 -16.77 -0.11
CA GLU A 275 -4.03 -17.10 -1.26
C GLU A 275 -3.21 -17.59 -2.47
N ALA A 276 -2.08 -16.94 -2.77
CA ALA A 276 -1.16 -17.36 -3.81
C ALA A 276 -0.66 -18.78 -3.55
N VAL A 277 -0.02 -19.01 -2.40
CA VAL A 277 0.63 -20.29 -2.12
C VAL A 277 -0.36 -21.42 -1.94
N LYS A 278 -1.37 -21.21 -1.08
CA LYS A 278 -2.26 -22.27 -0.61
C LYS A 278 -3.47 -22.51 -1.50
N LEU A 279 -3.82 -21.55 -2.36
CA LEU A 279 -5.05 -21.65 -3.16
C LEU A 279 -4.84 -21.53 -4.68
N GLY A 280 -3.64 -21.22 -5.19
CA GLY A 280 -3.55 -20.94 -6.63
C GLY A 280 -3.73 -19.51 -7.03
N LYS A 281 -4.31 -18.70 -6.16
CA LYS A 281 -5.00 -17.50 -6.58
C LYS A 281 -4.01 -16.32 -6.73
N PRO A 282 -3.87 -15.75 -7.94
CA PRO A 282 -3.07 -14.53 -8.12
C PRO A 282 -3.74 -13.31 -7.47
N LEU A 283 -3.00 -12.21 -7.32
CA LEU A 283 -3.57 -10.95 -6.80
C LEU A 283 -4.43 -10.28 -7.86
N ILE A 284 -5.72 -10.59 -7.85
CA ILE A 284 -6.72 -10.12 -8.80
C ILE A 284 -7.88 -9.36 -8.16
N ASP A 285 -8.06 -9.50 -6.84
CA ASP A 285 -9.06 -8.79 -6.06
C ASP A 285 -8.35 -7.81 -5.11
N ARG A 286 -8.90 -6.60 -4.95
CA ARG A 286 -8.39 -5.60 -4.02
C ARG A 286 -9.47 -5.17 -3.03
N PRO A 287 -9.37 -5.59 -1.76
CA PRO A 287 -10.13 -4.97 -0.69
C PRO A 287 -9.69 -3.51 -0.50
N LEU A 288 -10.63 -2.57 -0.39
CA LEU A 288 -10.38 -1.15 -0.14
C LEU A 288 -11.49 -0.50 0.72
N THR A 289 -11.21 0.65 1.32
CA THR A 289 -12.21 1.48 2.01
C THR A 289 -12.69 2.62 1.11
N ILE A 290 -14.00 2.74 0.86
CA ILE A 290 -14.60 3.94 0.27
C ILE A 290 -15.34 4.73 1.34
N THR A 291 -15.00 6.01 1.52
CA THR A 291 -15.47 6.81 2.67
C THR A 291 -15.31 8.31 2.44
N GLY A 292 -15.63 9.10 3.45
CA GLY A 292 -15.62 10.56 3.41
C GLY A 292 -16.99 11.17 3.65
N SER A 293 -17.09 12.50 3.65
CA SER A 293 -18.38 13.21 3.75
C SER A 293 -19.12 13.24 2.40
N GLY A 294 -18.37 13.17 1.30
CA GLY A 294 -18.87 13.31 -0.06
C GLY A 294 -19.35 12.02 -0.70
N ILE A 295 -19.45 10.92 0.07
CA ILE A 295 -19.98 9.64 -0.42
C ILE A 295 -21.24 9.26 0.36
N THR A 296 -22.26 8.76 -0.36
CA THR A 296 -23.56 8.40 0.22
C THR A 296 -23.47 7.20 1.16
N LYS A 297 -22.81 6.11 0.75
CA LYS A 297 -22.67 4.88 1.53
C LYS A 297 -21.19 4.53 1.74
N PRO A 298 -20.54 5.05 2.80
CA PRO A 298 -19.20 4.60 3.18
C PRO A 298 -19.17 3.10 3.44
N MET A 299 -18.18 2.36 2.96
CA MET A 299 -18.10 0.90 3.08
C MET A 299 -16.66 0.38 2.90
N ASN A 300 -16.44 -0.87 3.30
CA ASN A 300 -15.27 -1.64 2.88
C ASN A 300 -15.74 -2.59 1.77
N ILE A 301 -15.04 -2.61 0.65
CA ILE A 301 -15.47 -3.31 -0.56
C ILE A 301 -14.30 -4.07 -1.18
N ARG A 302 -14.54 -5.29 -1.66
CA ARG A 302 -13.58 -6.09 -2.43
C ARG A 302 -13.91 -5.98 -3.90
N VAL A 303 -13.05 -5.32 -4.65
CA VAL A 303 -13.24 -5.02 -6.08
C VAL A 303 -12.27 -5.83 -6.94
N LYS A 304 -12.59 -6.01 -8.21
CA LYS A 304 -11.66 -6.56 -9.20
C LYS A 304 -10.58 -5.53 -9.52
N ILE A 305 -9.33 -5.96 -9.65
CA ILE A 305 -8.27 -5.07 -10.15
C ILE A 305 -8.59 -4.68 -11.59
N GLY A 306 -8.52 -3.39 -11.88
CA GLY A 306 -8.89 -2.80 -13.17
C GLY A 306 -10.31 -2.25 -13.23
N THR A 307 -11.14 -2.42 -12.19
CA THR A 307 -12.46 -1.76 -12.11
C THR A 307 -12.29 -0.23 -12.08
N PRO A 308 -13.07 0.52 -12.87
CA PRO A 308 -13.08 1.98 -12.82
C PRO A 308 -13.48 2.53 -11.44
N VAL A 309 -12.83 3.61 -11.01
CA VAL A 309 -13.15 4.24 -9.71
C VAL A 309 -14.56 4.83 -9.69
N SER A 310 -15.08 5.30 -10.83
CA SER A 310 -16.46 5.79 -10.97
C SER A 310 -17.49 4.72 -10.60
N GLU A 311 -17.29 3.48 -11.04
CA GLU A 311 -18.23 2.39 -10.78
C GLU A 311 -18.29 2.03 -9.28
N ILE A 312 -17.15 2.11 -8.59
CA ILE A 312 -17.09 1.87 -7.13
C ILE A 312 -17.83 2.99 -6.37
N ILE A 313 -17.75 4.23 -6.87
CA ILE A 313 -18.50 5.35 -6.32
C ILE A 313 -20.00 5.12 -6.52
N ASP A 314 -20.43 4.64 -7.69
CA ASP A 314 -21.82 4.34 -7.98
C ASP A 314 -22.36 3.22 -7.08
N GLN A 315 -21.59 2.13 -6.89
CA GLN A 315 -21.92 1.05 -5.95
C GLN A 315 -22.01 1.55 -4.49
N ALA A 316 -21.23 2.57 -4.14
CA ALA A 316 -21.33 3.28 -2.85
C ALA A 316 -22.48 4.32 -2.79
N GLY A 317 -23.43 4.27 -3.74
CA GLY A 317 -24.59 5.14 -3.80
C GLY A 317 -24.31 6.54 -4.35
N GLY A 318 -23.23 6.71 -5.09
CA GLY A 318 -22.84 7.97 -5.70
C GLY A 318 -22.36 9.01 -4.69
N PHE A 319 -22.20 10.24 -5.20
CA PHE A 319 -21.77 11.38 -4.40
C PHE A 319 -22.87 11.92 -3.48
N ASN A 320 -22.43 12.41 -2.33
CA ASN A 320 -23.27 13.09 -1.35
C ASN A 320 -22.88 14.57 -1.25
N GLY A 321 -23.72 15.46 -1.77
CA GLY A 321 -23.46 16.89 -1.81
C GLY A 321 -22.42 17.31 -2.87
N GLU A 322 -21.93 18.54 -2.76
CA GLU A 322 -20.93 19.08 -3.70
C GLU A 322 -19.53 18.53 -3.36
N VAL A 323 -18.97 17.72 -4.26
CA VAL A 323 -17.64 17.12 -4.11
C VAL A 323 -16.56 18.18 -4.28
N GLY A 324 -15.64 18.24 -3.32
CA GLY A 324 -14.44 19.07 -3.40
C GLY A 324 -13.22 18.31 -3.90
N LYS A 325 -13.03 17.07 -3.44
CA LYS A 325 -11.85 16.27 -3.80
C LYS A 325 -12.11 14.78 -3.70
N VAL A 326 -11.61 14.03 -4.67
CA VAL A 326 -11.48 12.56 -4.64
C VAL A 326 -10.00 12.21 -4.47
N ILE A 327 -9.70 11.36 -3.51
CA ILE A 327 -8.34 10.96 -3.14
C ILE A 327 -8.26 9.43 -3.20
N LEU A 328 -7.30 8.89 -3.95
CA LEU A 328 -6.96 7.47 -3.87
C LEU A 328 -5.94 7.29 -2.74
N GLY A 329 -6.32 6.52 -1.71
CA GLY A 329 -5.61 6.39 -0.44
C GLY A 329 -6.21 7.27 0.67
N GLY A 330 -5.40 7.61 1.67
CA GLY A 330 -5.78 8.48 2.79
C GLY A 330 -5.42 9.94 2.56
N PRO A 331 -5.80 10.85 3.48
CA PRO A 331 -5.58 12.29 3.29
C PRO A 331 -4.11 12.73 3.44
N MET A 332 -3.22 11.91 4.01
CA MET A 332 -1.82 12.29 4.24
C MET A 332 -0.93 11.89 3.06
N MET A 333 -1.06 10.64 2.60
CA MET A 333 -0.22 10.07 1.54
C MET A 333 -0.96 9.83 0.22
N GLY A 334 -2.29 9.84 0.25
CA GLY A 334 -3.11 9.60 -0.94
C GLY A 334 -2.94 10.67 -2.01
N LYS A 335 -3.36 10.31 -3.22
CA LYS A 335 -3.21 11.14 -4.42
C LYS A 335 -4.58 11.71 -4.80
N SER A 336 -4.66 13.04 -4.83
CA SER A 336 -5.84 13.75 -5.35
C SER A 336 -6.01 13.45 -6.83
N GLN A 337 -7.21 13.08 -7.24
CA GLN A 337 -7.50 12.74 -8.62
C GLN A 337 -8.13 13.93 -9.36
N PRO A 338 -7.63 14.29 -10.56
CA PRO A 338 -8.22 15.35 -11.39
C PRO A 338 -9.46 14.86 -12.16
N SER A 339 -9.61 13.55 -12.33
CA SER A 339 -10.73 12.88 -13.00
C SER A 339 -11.04 11.56 -12.31
N LEU A 340 -12.22 11.00 -12.58
CA LEU A 340 -12.58 9.63 -12.14
C LEU A 340 -12.16 8.56 -13.16
N ASP A 341 -11.55 8.98 -14.27
CA ASP A 341 -10.98 8.11 -15.31
C ASP A 341 -9.64 7.53 -14.84
N VAL A 342 -9.73 6.76 -13.77
CA VAL A 342 -8.64 6.02 -13.11
C VAL A 342 -9.19 4.69 -12.62
N HIS A 343 -8.30 3.71 -12.49
CA HIS A 343 -8.69 2.32 -12.24
C HIS A 343 -8.08 1.81 -10.94
N VAL A 344 -8.72 0.82 -10.35
CA VAL A 344 -8.17 0.15 -9.17
C VAL A 344 -6.95 -0.69 -9.54
N VAL A 345 -5.87 -0.48 -8.80
CA VAL A 345 -4.62 -1.24 -8.91
C VAL A 345 -4.31 -1.93 -7.59
N LYS A 346 -3.32 -2.82 -7.58
CA LYS A 346 -2.83 -3.53 -6.37
C LYS A 346 -2.61 -2.60 -5.17
N GLY A 347 -2.13 -1.37 -5.41
CA GLY A 347 -1.84 -0.38 -4.38
C GLY A 347 -3.05 0.37 -3.82
N THR A 348 -4.24 0.31 -4.45
CA THR A 348 -5.40 1.11 -4.04
C THR A 348 -5.98 0.59 -2.72
N SER A 349 -5.70 1.27 -1.61
CA SER A 349 -6.22 0.90 -0.28
C SER A 349 -7.51 1.63 0.10
N GLY A 350 -7.86 2.70 -0.61
CA GLY A 350 -9.12 3.39 -0.39
C GLY A 350 -9.42 4.51 -1.39
N ILE A 351 -10.67 4.97 -1.31
CA ILE A 351 -11.22 6.08 -2.08
C ILE A 351 -11.86 7.03 -1.05
N LEU A 352 -11.25 8.19 -0.85
CA LEU A 352 -11.73 9.22 0.06
C LEU A 352 -12.37 10.36 -0.73
N VAL A 353 -13.66 10.62 -0.48
CA VAL A 353 -14.43 11.69 -1.11
C VAL A 353 -14.77 12.77 -0.08
N LEU A 354 -14.19 13.96 -0.24
CA LEU A 354 -14.44 15.12 0.62
C LEU A 354 -15.38 16.10 -0.07
N GLN A 355 -16.30 16.69 0.69
CA GLN A 355 -17.15 17.76 0.19
C GLN A 355 -16.37 19.07 0.07
N LYS A 356 -16.86 19.97 -0.77
CA LYS A 356 -16.20 21.26 -1.07
C LYS A 356 -15.94 22.11 0.18
N HIS A 357 -16.86 22.11 1.14
CA HIS A 357 -16.71 22.90 2.37
C HIS A 357 -15.58 22.39 3.30
N GLU A 358 -15.13 21.14 3.15
CA GLU A 358 -13.98 20.60 3.89
C GLU A 358 -12.64 20.84 3.15
N VAL A 359 -12.71 21.24 1.88
CA VAL A 359 -11.54 21.50 1.03
C VAL A 359 -11.33 23.00 0.96
N GLU A 360 -10.61 23.54 1.94
CA GLU A 360 -10.27 24.96 1.96
C GLU A 360 -9.20 25.29 0.92
N ASN A 361 -9.51 26.23 0.02
CA ASN A 361 -8.48 26.96 -0.71
C ASN A 361 -7.78 27.89 0.28
N TYR A 362 -6.48 27.69 0.48
CA TYR A 362 -5.67 28.53 1.35
C TYR A 362 -4.48 29.10 0.59
N SER A 363 -4.13 30.34 0.91
CA SER A 363 -2.87 30.94 0.50
C SER A 363 -1.85 30.71 1.60
N PRO A 364 -0.74 29.99 1.35
CA PRO A 364 0.32 29.83 2.33
C PRO A 364 0.84 31.21 2.80
N VAL A 365 0.99 31.38 4.10
CA VAL A 365 1.61 32.59 4.66
C VAL A 365 3.11 32.37 4.92
N PRO A 366 3.90 33.44 5.11
CA PRO A 366 5.32 33.30 5.43
C PRO A 366 5.57 32.39 6.64
N CYS A 367 6.74 31.75 6.63
CA CYS A 367 7.16 30.89 7.72
C CYS A 367 7.49 31.72 8.98
N ILE A 368 6.92 31.35 10.12
CA ILE A 368 7.16 32.01 11.41
C ILE A 368 8.29 31.37 12.24
N ASN A 369 9.09 30.46 11.65
CA ASN A 369 10.23 29.79 12.29
C ASN A 369 9.92 29.05 13.62
N CYS A 370 8.70 28.56 13.81
CA CYS A 370 8.26 27.90 15.04
C CYS A 370 8.82 26.48 15.31
N ALA A 371 9.69 25.96 14.44
CA ALA A 371 10.27 24.61 14.49
C ALA A 371 9.32 23.39 14.48
N ARG A 372 7.99 23.55 14.62
CA ARG A 372 7.01 22.44 14.68
C ARG A 372 7.19 21.36 13.60
N CYS A 373 7.47 21.75 12.35
CA CYS A 373 7.67 20.80 11.25
C CYS A 373 8.92 19.92 11.41
N VAL A 374 9.94 20.40 12.13
CA VAL A 374 11.16 19.66 12.48
C VAL A 374 10.84 18.71 13.63
N ASP A 375 10.15 19.20 14.66
CA ASP A 375 9.82 18.42 15.86
C ASP A 375 8.95 17.19 15.55
N VAL A 376 8.06 17.28 14.55
CA VAL A 376 7.21 16.17 14.14
C VAL A 376 7.81 15.28 13.04
N CYS A 377 8.97 15.64 12.48
CA CYS A 377 9.54 14.89 11.36
C CYS A 377 10.04 13.51 11.83
N PRO A 378 9.44 12.39 11.38
CA PRO A 378 9.81 11.05 11.86
C PRO A 378 11.22 10.63 11.43
N THR A 379 11.80 11.29 10.43
CA THR A 379 13.16 11.02 9.92
C THR A 379 14.15 12.12 10.27
N ASN A 380 13.80 13.01 11.22
CA ASN A 380 14.67 14.08 11.73
C ASN A 380 15.25 15.01 10.64
N LEU A 381 14.50 15.22 9.55
CA LEU A 381 14.87 16.19 8.51
C LEU A 381 14.47 17.61 8.91
N VAL A 382 14.89 18.59 8.11
CA VAL A 382 14.47 20.00 8.22
C VAL A 382 13.56 20.36 7.04
N PRO A 383 12.23 20.11 7.12
CA PRO A 383 11.34 20.15 5.96
C PRO A 383 11.21 21.55 5.34
N THR A 384 11.26 22.60 6.16
CA THR A 384 11.20 23.99 5.68
C THR A 384 12.38 24.36 4.79
N LYS A 385 13.58 23.87 5.13
CA LYS A 385 14.79 24.11 4.34
C LYS A 385 14.76 23.28 3.06
N LEU A 386 14.45 21.99 3.13
CA LEU A 386 14.30 21.14 1.95
C LEU A 386 13.24 21.68 0.97
N ALA A 387 12.07 22.08 1.48
CA ALA A 387 11.02 22.67 0.64
C ALA A 387 11.47 23.99 -0.02
N LYS A 388 12.26 24.82 0.67
CA LYS A 388 12.79 26.06 0.09
C LYS A 388 13.88 25.78 -0.96
N LEU A 389 14.73 24.79 -0.73
CA LEU A 389 15.74 24.38 -1.72
C LEU A 389 15.10 23.83 -2.99
N ALA A 390 14.04 23.03 -2.86
CA ALA A 390 13.26 22.54 -4.00
C ALA A 390 12.68 23.70 -4.82
N GLN A 391 12.08 24.70 -4.16
CA GLN A 391 11.56 25.90 -4.83
C GLN A 391 12.63 26.76 -5.51
N LEU A 392 13.90 26.59 -5.13
CA LEU A 392 15.04 27.30 -5.71
C LEU A 392 15.85 26.41 -6.66
N GLU A 393 15.36 25.19 -6.94
CA GLU A 393 16.01 24.20 -7.80
C GLU A 393 17.47 23.89 -7.38
N LYS A 394 17.76 23.97 -6.07
CA LYS A 394 19.09 23.70 -5.51
C LYS A 394 19.28 22.21 -5.22
N LEU A 395 19.26 21.40 -6.28
CA LEU A 395 19.25 19.93 -6.21
C LEU A 395 20.46 19.34 -5.46
N ASP A 396 21.67 19.85 -5.71
CA ASP A 396 22.90 19.41 -4.99
C ASP A 396 22.75 19.56 -3.47
N ARG A 397 22.21 20.70 -3.04
CA ARG A 397 21.99 20.98 -1.62
C ARG A 397 20.90 20.11 -1.01
N MET A 398 19.92 19.66 -1.81
CA MET A 398 18.91 18.72 -1.35
C MET A 398 19.49 17.33 -1.11
N GLU A 399 20.41 16.89 -1.96
CA GLU A 399 21.14 15.63 -1.78
C GLU A 399 22.10 15.67 -0.60
N GLU A 400 22.86 16.76 -0.44
CA GLU A 400 23.70 16.99 0.75
C GLU A 400 22.85 16.88 2.04
N MET A 401 21.61 17.37 1.98
CA MET A 401 20.61 17.27 3.06
C MET A 401 19.82 15.96 3.08
N GLN A 402 20.20 14.97 2.26
CA GLN A 402 19.65 13.63 2.25
C GLN A 402 18.13 13.59 2.01
N VAL A 403 17.64 14.40 1.06
CA VAL A 403 16.20 14.50 0.75
C VAL A 403 15.56 13.13 0.47
N MET A 404 16.31 12.17 -0.06
CA MET A 404 15.81 10.83 -0.37
C MET A 404 15.36 10.04 0.88
N ASN A 405 15.78 10.43 2.09
CA ASN A 405 15.27 9.86 3.33
C ASN A 405 13.87 10.38 3.72
N CYS A 406 13.34 11.40 3.04
CA CYS A 406 11.98 11.86 3.26
C CYS A 406 11.00 10.77 2.80
N ILE A 407 10.19 10.27 3.73
CA ILE A 407 9.16 9.26 3.48
C ILE A 407 7.81 9.85 3.01
N GLU A 408 7.76 11.16 2.76
CA GLU A 408 6.59 11.85 2.18
C GLU A 408 5.27 11.70 2.96
N CYS A 409 5.37 11.48 4.27
CA CYS A 409 4.22 11.29 5.17
C CYS A 409 3.38 12.57 5.40
N GLY A 410 3.89 13.75 5.06
CA GLY A 410 3.12 14.99 5.19
C GLY A 410 2.88 15.50 6.62
N SER A 411 3.43 14.85 7.66
CA SER A 411 3.33 15.33 9.06
C SER A 411 3.78 16.80 9.21
N CYS A 412 4.82 17.18 8.47
CA CYS A 412 5.35 18.55 8.45
C CYS A 412 4.36 19.57 7.86
N SER A 413 3.63 19.20 6.80
CA SER A 413 2.59 20.05 6.20
C SER A 413 1.38 20.15 7.11
N TYR A 414 0.95 19.03 7.71
CA TYR A 414 -0.21 18.97 8.59
C TYR A 414 -0.07 19.88 9.82
N ILE A 415 1.11 19.87 10.47
CA ILE A 415 1.32 20.67 11.69
C ILE A 415 1.62 22.15 11.43
N CYS A 416 1.85 22.54 10.16
CA CYS A 416 2.36 23.88 9.84
C CYS A 416 1.28 24.96 10.06
N PRO A 417 1.46 25.88 11.02
CA PRO A 417 0.47 26.95 11.25
C PRO A 417 0.39 27.92 10.07
N SER A 418 1.50 28.08 9.34
CA SER A 418 1.56 28.89 8.12
C SER A 418 0.97 28.20 6.89
N ARG A 419 0.46 26.96 7.02
CA ARG A 419 -0.07 26.12 5.93
C ARG A 419 0.86 26.09 4.70
N ARG A 420 2.17 25.93 4.92
CA ARG A 420 3.12 25.82 3.80
C ARG A 420 3.01 24.42 3.16
N PRO A 421 3.04 24.30 1.82
CA PRO A 421 2.94 23.02 1.12
C PRO A 421 4.28 22.26 1.15
N LEU A 422 4.81 21.99 2.35
CA LEU A 422 6.17 21.48 2.56
C LEU A 422 6.40 20.15 1.86
N VAL A 423 5.56 19.14 2.13
CA VAL A 423 5.70 17.81 1.53
C VAL A 423 5.53 17.84 0.01
N HIS A 424 4.67 18.71 -0.52
CA HIS A 424 4.45 18.84 -1.97
C HIS A 424 5.72 19.33 -2.67
N ASN A 425 6.33 20.41 -2.15
CA ASN A 425 7.59 20.92 -2.71
C ASN A 425 8.73 19.91 -2.55
N ILE A 426 8.79 19.18 -1.42
CA ILE A 426 9.80 18.13 -1.22
C ILE A 426 9.61 16.98 -2.23
N ARG A 427 8.36 16.59 -2.54
CA ARG A 427 8.07 15.59 -3.57
C ARG A 427 8.57 16.01 -4.95
N ILE A 428 8.33 17.27 -5.33
CA ILE A 428 8.83 17.83 -6.59
C ILE A 428 10.36 17.75 -6.62
N GLY A 429 11.05 18.29 -5.61
CA GLY A 429 12.51 18.26 -5.60
C GLY A 429 13.10 16.85 -5.52
N LYS A 430 12.43 15.87 -4.86
CA LYS A 430 12.84 14.46 -4.93
C LYS A 430 12.74 13.89 -6.33
N ALA A 431 11.66 14.21 -7.05
CA ALA A 431 11.46 13.76 -8.43
C ALA A 431 12.55 14.34 -9.35
N GLU A 432 12.89 15.62 -9.18
CA GLU A 432 13.96 16.30 -9.94
C GLU A 432 15.34 15.72 -9.65
N VAL A 433 15.70 15.51 -8.37
CA VAL A 433 16.94 14.83 -7.97
C VAL A 433 17.01 13.44 -8.60
N THR A 434 15.91 12.67 -8.53
CA THR A 434 15.86 11.33 -9.12
C THR A 434 16.01 11.35 -10.64
N ALA A 435 15.40 12.33 -11.32
CA ALA A 435 15.50 12.48 -12.77
C ALA A 435 16.92 12.85 -13.22
N ARG A 436 17.58 13.75 -12.50
CA ARG A 436 18.98 14.12 -12.74
C ARG A 436 19.91 12.92 -12.61
N ASN A 437 19.79 12.17 -11.51
CA ASN A 437 20.66 11.01 -11.26
C ASN A 437 20.44 9.83 -12.21
N LYS A 438 19.35 9.84 -13.00
CA LYS A 438 19.12 8.88 -14.09
C LYS A 438 19.70 9.36 -15.44
N SER A 439 19.98 10.65 -15.55
CA SER A 439 20.48 11.29 -16.78
C SER A 439 22.00 11.43 -16.78
N GLU A 440 22.62 11.37 -15.61
CA GLU A 440 24.05 11.13 -15.37
C GLU A 440 24.37 9.64 -15.43
#